data_AF-C4FFP5-F1
#
_entry.id   AF-C4FFP5-F1
#
_cell.length_a   1.000
_cell.length_b   1.000
_cell.length_c   1.000
_cell.angle_alpha   90.00
_cell.angle_beta   90.00
_cell.angle_gamma   90.00
#
_symmetry.space_group_name_H-M   'P 1'
#
loop_
_entity.id
_entity.type
_entity.pdbx_description
1 polymer ?
#
loop_
_entity_poly.entity_id
_entity_poly.type
_entity_poly.pdbx_seq_one_letter_code
_entity_poly.pdbx_strand_id
1 'polypeptide(L)'
;MSDDIMLNDLLHLTDEEIRRTKIRCCTDYNGYNPAEEFQKDPDMFNTAWILARKKNEDGRDAEHLHKGWNVIGLARLPIDKDLWVLTCIKRISNTLDRPEEDNEAEHYVGYEGEELPEYRKFCGRVIVRYHKSQGEAQPIYLAENLLNELPVEEILPPKDSLR
;
A
#
# COMPACT_ATOMS: atom_id res chain seq x y z
N MET A 1 17.78 -7.89 20.80
CA MET A 1 16.91 -7.94 19.60
C MET A 1 15.56 -7.45 20.07
N SER A 2 14.86 -6.65 19.28
CA SER A 2 13.52 -6.19 19.67
C SER A 2 12.59 -7.40 19.72
N ASP A 3 11.77 -7.51 20.77
CA ASP A 3 10.72 -8.54 20.88
C ASP A 3 9.43 -8.10 20.15
N ASP A 4 9.57 -7.17 19.19
CA ASP A 4 8.45 -6.61 18.45
C ASP A 4 7.87 -7.66 17.49
N ILE A 5 6.53 -7.68 17.39
CA ILE A 5 5.84 -8.44 16.36
C ILE A 5 6.00 -7.68 15.05
N MET A 6 6.60 -8.30 14.04
CA MET A 6 6.80 -7.69 12.73
C MET A 6 5.59 -7.94 11.83
N LEU A 7 5.38 -7.09 10.82
CA LEU A 7 4.28 -7.28 9.87
C LEU A 7 4.33 -8.68 9.22
N ASN A 8 5.51 -9.19 8.88
CA ASN A 8 5.62 -10.53 8.31
C ASN A 8 5.31 -11.66 9.30
N ASP A 9 5.38 -11.43 10.61
CA ASP A 9 4.93 -12.43 11.59
C ASP A 9 3.40 -12.61 11.54
N LEU A 10 2.67 -11.65 10.96
CA LEU A 10 1.24 -11.77 10.69
C LEU A 10 0.94 -12.32 9.30
N LEU A 11 1.72 -11.90 8.30
CA LEU A 11 1.47 -12.24 6.89
C LEU A 11 2.05 -13.60 6.48
N HIS A 12 3.09 -14.06 7.17
CA HIS A 12 3.80 -15.31 6.90
C HIS A 12 4.21 -15.47 5.42
N LEU A 13 4.65 -14.38 4.76
CA LEU A 13 5.16 -14.46 3.40
C LEU A 13 6.46 -15.27 3.40
N THR A 14 6.56 -16.20 2.46
CA THR A 14 7.80 -16.93 2.18
C THR A 14 8.84 -16.03 1.53
N ASP A 15 10.12 -16.41 1.59
CA ASP A 15 11.19 -15.66 0.92
C ASP A 15 10.94 -15.47 -0.59
N GLU A 16 10.30 -16.43 -1.25
CA GLU A 16 9.93 -16.29 -2.67
C GLU A 16 8.84 -15.24 -2.87
N GLU A 17 7.82 -15.22 -2.01
CA GLU A 17 6.76 -14.23 -2.06
C GLU A 17 7.28 -12.83 -1.72
N ILE A 18 8.16 -12.70 -0.73
CA ILE A 18 8.80 -11.43 -0.35
C ILE A 18 9.55 -10.84 -1.55
N ARG A 19 10.35 -11.64 -2.27
CA ARG A 19 11.06 -11.19 -3.48
C ARG A 19 10.13 -10.76 -4.62
N ARG A 20 8.87 -11.23 -4.61
CA ARG A 20 7.83 -10.86 -5.57
C ARG A 20 6.75 -9.96 -4.95
N THR A 21 7.08 -9.23 -3.89
CA THR A 21 6.16 -8.31 -3.23
C THR A 21 6.75 -6.91 -3.19
N LYS A 22 5.91 -5.93 -3.53
CA LYS A 22 6.19 -4.51 -3.35
C LYS A 22 5.35 -3.96 -2.20
N ILE A 23 5.86 -2.95 -1.51
CA ILE A 23 5.11 -2.21 -0.47
C ILE A 23 4.94 -0.79 -0.97
N ARG A 24 3.70 -0.32 -1.07
CA ARG A 24 3.39 1.06 -1.46
C ARG A 24 2.90 1.85 -0.25
N CYS A 25 3.64 2.91 0.06
CA CYS A 25 3.32 3.80 1.16
C CYS A 25 2.66 5.08 0.63
N CYS A 26 1.36 5.25 0.84
CA CYS A 26 0.65 6.47 0.48
C CYS A 26 0.81 7.52 1.58
N THR A 27 1.42 8.66 1.22
CA THR A 27 1.48 9.86 2.09
C THR A 27 0.52 10.94 1.62
N ASP A 28 0.37 11.99 2.44
CA ASP A 28 -0.45 13.14 2.09
C ASP A 28 -0.01 13.72 0.74
N TYR A 29 -0.99 13.92 -0.14
CA TYR A 29 -0.80 14.48 -1.48
C TYR A 29 -1.89 15.51 -1.75
N ASN A 30 -1.53 16.71 -2.19
CA ASN A 30 -2.46 17.79 -2.53
C ASN A 30 -3.58 18.06 -1.48
N GLY A 31 -3.25 17.93 -0.19
CA GLY A 31 -4.19 18.17 0.91
C GLY A 31 -5.12 16.99 1.25
N TYR A 32 -5.00 15.86 0.56
CA TYR A 32 -5.71 14.62 0.89
C TYR A 32 -4.93 13.79 1.90
N ASN A 33 -5.60 13.31 2.94
CA ASN A 33 -5.02 12.39 3.92
C ASN A 33 -5.31 10.92 3.54
N PRO A 34 -4.29 10.07 3.37
CA PRO A 34 -4.45 8.70 2.88
C PRO A 34 -5.38 7.84 3.73
N ALA A 35 -5.24 7.88 5.06
CA ALA A 35 -6.06 7.05 5.94
C ALA A 35 -7.51 7.50 5.97
N GLU A 36 -7.77 8.81 5.89
CA GLU A 36 -9.13 9.35 5.77
C GLU A 36 -9.78 8.98 4.43
N GLU A 37 -9.03 9.07 3.31
CA GLU A 37 -9.53 8.66 1.99
C GLU A 37 -9.83 7.15 1.95
N PHE A 38 -8.95 6.32 2.53
CA PHE A 38 -9.19 4.90 2.71
C PHE A 38 -10.44 4.62 3.57
N GLN A 39 -10.66 5.39 4.63
CA GLN A 39 -11.84 5.23 5.49
C GLN A 39 -13.15 5.58 4.77
N LYS A 40 -13.13 6.58 3.87
CA LYS A 40 -14.30 7.00 3.09
C LYS A 40 -14.70 5.96 2.06
N ASP A 41 -13.74 5.47 1.28
CA ASP A 41 -13.97 4.46 0.24
C ASP A 41 -12.73 3.56 0.08
N PRO A 42 -12.68 2.42 0.80
CA PRO A 42 -11.57 1.48 0.74
C PRO A 42 -11.29 0.94 -0.67
N ASP A 43 -12.33 0.68 -1.46
CA ASP A 43 -12.21 0.05 -2.78
C ASP A 43 -11.64 1.05 -3.79
N MET A 44 -12.15 2.29 -3.75
CA MET A 44 -11.59 3.39 -4.54
C MET A 44 -10.13 3.64 -4.16
N PHE A 45 -9.80 3.76 -2.86
CA PHE A 45 -8.43 4.00 -2.42
C PHE A 45 -7.48 2.87 -2.88
N ASN A 46 -7.88 1.62 -2.64
CA ASN A 46 -7.09 0.45 -3.00
C ASN A 46 -6.96 0.23 -4.52
N THR A 47 -7.73 0.96 -5.34
CA THR A 47 -7.65 0.94 -6.80
C THR A 47 -6.93 2.18 -7.31
N ALA A 48 -7.49 3.36 -7.06
CA ALA A 48 -7.00 4.64 -7.57
C ALA A 48 -5.67 5.09 -6.98
N TRP A 49 -5.29 4.64 -5.77
CA TRP A 49 -4.05 5.07 -5.12
C TRP A 49 -3.02 3.93 -5.09
N ILE A 50 -3.42 2.75 -4.61
CA ILE A 50 -2.49 1.61 -4.51
C ILE A 50 -2.05 1.10 -5.88
N LEU A 51 -2.95 1.11 -6.88
CA LEU A 51 -2.69 0.68 -8.25
C LEU A 51 -2.46 1.87 -9.21
N ALA A 52 -2.14 3.05 -8.67
CA ALA A 52 -1.83 4.21 -9.50
C ALA A 52 -0.47 4.05 -10.20
N ARG A 53 -0.32 4.56 -11.41
CA ARG A 53 0.98 4.77 -12.04
C ARG A 53 1.21 6.26 -12.22
N LYS A 54 2.43 6.73 -11.93
CA LYS A 54 2.83 8.12 -12.09
C LYS A 54 3.60 8.29 -13.39
N LYS A 55 3.39 9.44 -14.06
CA LYS A 55 4.25 9.90 -15.17
C LYS A 55 5.64 10.26 -14.63
N ASN A 56 6.69 9.77 -15.27
CA ASN A 56 8.05 10.25 -15.03
C ASN A 56 8.29 11.63 -15.66
N GLU A 57 9.39 12.27 -15.26
CA GLU A 57 9.80 13.58 -15.77
C GLU A 57 10.05 13.60 -17.30
N ASP A 58 10.42 12.47 -17.88
CA ASP A 58 10.61 12.29 -19.33
C ASP A 58 9.31 12.00 -20.09
N GLY A 59 8.18 12.02 -19.38
CA GLY A 59 6.85 11.78 -19.92
C GLY A 59 6.51 10.30 -20.12
N ARG A 60 7.39 9.36 -19.75
CA ARG A 60 7.12 7.92 -19.81
C ARG A 60 6.46 7.42 -18.53
N ASP A 61 5.71 6.35 -18.67
CA ASP A 61 5.08 5.68 -17.56
C ASP A 61 6.06 4.69 -16.93
N ALA A 62 6.57 4.96 -15.72
CA ALA A 62 7.40 3.98 -15.02
C ALA A 62 6.55 2.83 -14.50
N GLU A 63 6.91 1.62 -14.93
CA GLU A 63 6.37 0.41 -14.35
C GLU A 63 7.09 0.10 -13.03
N HIS A 64 6.34 0.14 -11.93
CA HIS A 64 6.84 -0.13 -10.58
C HIS A 64 6.26 -1.41 -9.98
N LEU A 65 5.12 -1.86 -10.51
CA LEU A 65 4.43 -3.08 -10.11
C LEU A 65 4.34 -4.00 -11.33
N HIS A 66 4.50 -5.30 -11.12
CA HIS A 66 4.63 -6.27 -12.21
C HIS A 66 3.53 -7.32 -12.13
N LYS A 67 3.05 -7.78 -13.29
CA LYS A 67 2.10 -8.90 -13.36
C LYS A 67 2.63 -10.13 -12.61
N GLY A 68 1.77 -10.75 -11.82
CA GLY A 68 2.09 -11.89 -10.98
C GLY A 68 2.81 -11.55 -9.67
N TRP A 69 3.12 -10.28 -9.40
CA TRP A 69 3.68 -9.85 -8.11
C TRP A 69 2.58 -9.40 -7.16
N ASN A 70 2.89 -9.32 -5.88
CA ASN A 70 2.01 -8.75 -4.86
C ASN A 70 2.33 -7.27 -4.63
N VAL A 71 1.31 -6.52 -4.24
CA VAL A 71 1.47 -5.20 -3.63
C VAL A 71 0.79 -5.17 -2.27
N ILE A 72 1.51 -4.69 -1.26
CA ILE A 72 0.99 -4.36 0.06
C ILE A 72 0.74 -2.85 0.09
N GLY A 73 -0.48 -2.44 0.40
CA GLY A 73 -0.85 -1.03 0.55
C GLY A 73 -0.76 -0.57 2.00
N LEU A 74 -0.08 0.57 2.23
CA LEU A 74 0.00 1.25 3.51
C LEU A 74 -0.48 2.70 3.37
N ALA A 75 -1.43 3.12 4.21
CA ALA A 75 -1.91 4.51 4.26
C ALA A 75 -1.44 5.19 5.54
N ARG A 76 -0.81 6.36 5.42
CA ARG A 76 -0.31 7.12 6.59
C ARG A 76 -1.47 7.66 7.42
N LEU A 77 -1.39 7.48 8.74
CA LEU A 77 -2.35 8.05 9.67
C LEU A 77 -2.09 9.55 9.88
N PRO A 78 -3.15 10.38 10.07
CA PRO A 78 -2.99 11.81 10.32
C PRO A 78 -2.46 12.12 11.73
N ILE A 79 -2.66 11.21 12.68
CA ILE A 79 -2.33 11.40 14.10
C ILE A 79 -0.82 11.33 14.39
N ASP A 80 -0.08 10.55 13.60
CA ASP A 80 1.35 10.35 13.73
C ASP A 80 1.90 9.99 12.34
N LYS A 81 2.94 10.71 11.91
CA LYS A 81 3.56 10.54 10.58
C LYS A 81 4.30 9.21 10.43
N ASP A 82 4.60 8.56 11.55
CA ASP A 82 5.27 7.27 11.58
C ASP A 82 4.29 6.10 11.67
N LEU A 83 2.98 6.35 11.77
CA LEU A 83 1.97 5.29 11.83
C LEU A 83 1.25 5.12 10.49
N TRP A 84 1.06 3.85 10.13
CA TRP A 84 0.49 3.46 8.85
C TRP A 84 -0.48 2.30 9.04
N VAL A 85 -1.64 2.37 8.39
CA VAL A 85 -2.61 1.27 8.39
C VAL A 85 -2.44 0.42 7.14
N LEU A 86 -2.46 -0.91 7.31
CA LEU A 86 -2.51 -1.87 6.20
C LEU A 86 -3.85 -1.75 5.47
N THR A 87 -3.87 -1.43 4.18
CA THR A 87 -5.12 -1.19 3.42
C THR A 87 -5.56 -2.35 2.55
N CYS A 88 -4.60 -3.03 1.92
CA CYS A 88 -4.85 -4.23 1.11
C CYS A 88 -3.56 -5.04 0.88
N ILE A 89 -3.75 -6.27 0.44
CA ILE A 89 -2.72 -7.05 -0.24
C ILE A 89 -3.33 -7.57 -1.53
N LYS A 90 -2.78 -7.15 -2.67
CA LYS A 90 -3.31 -7.51 -4.00
C LYS A 90 -2.27 -8.24 -4.83
N ARG A 91 -2.69 -9.24 -5.60
CA ARG A 91 -1.91 -9.83 -6.69
C ARG A 91 -2.17 -9.04 -7.97
N ILE A 92 -1.13 -8.50 -8.58
CA ILE A 92 -1.23 -7.76 -9.84
C ILE A 92 -1.56 -8.74 -10.97
N SER A 93 -2.71 -8.55 -11.61
CA SER A 93 -3.19 -9.39 -12.71
C SER A 93 -2.78 -8.83 -14.06
N ASN A 94 -2.69 -7.51 -14.19
CA ASN A 94 -2.35 -6.86 -15.45
C ASN A 94 -1.74 -5.46 -15.27
N THR A 95 -1.02 -5.02 -16.29
CA THR A 95 -0.62 -3.63 -16.49
C THR A 95 -1.58 -2.96 -17.46
N LEU A 96 -1.99 -1.74 -17.15
CA LEU A 96 -2.86 -0.93 -18.01
C LEU A 96 -2.04 0.14 -18.72
N ASP A 97 -2.45 0.44 -19.95
CA ASP A 97 -2.03 1.64 -20.65
C ASP A 97 -2.78 2.84 -20.12
N ARG A 98 -2.18 4.02 -20.26
CA ARG A 98 -2.81 5.27 -19.87
C ARG A 98 -4.04 5.54 -20.75
N PRO A 99 -5.23 5.79 -20.15
CA PRO A 99 -6.39 6.26 -20.90
C PRO A 99 -6.15 7.64 -21.54
N GLU A 100 -6.75 7.91 -22.70
CA GLU A 100 -6.56 9.18 -23.39
C GLU A 100 -7.03 10.39 -22.57
N GLU A 101 -8.08 10.21 -21.79
CA GLU A 101 -8.65 11.18 -20.86
C GLU A 101 -7.70 11.58 -19.71
N ASP A 102 -6.73 10.72 -19.38
CA ASP A 102 -5.78 10.92 -18.28
C ASP A 102 -4.39 11.41 -18.77
N ASN A 103 -4.27 11.83 -20.04
CA ASN A 103 -3.01 12.29 -20.62
C ASN A 103 -2.42 13.53 -19.92
N GLU A 104 -3.27 14.38 -19.38
CA GLU A 104 -2.88 15.56 -18.61
C GLU A 104 -2.67 15.25 -17.12
N ALA A 105 -3.17 14.11 -16.62
CA ALA A 105 -3.04 13.72 -15.23
C ALA A 105 -1.61 13.22 -14.92
N GLU A 106 -1.10 13.60 -13.74
CA GLU A 106 0.18 13.07 -13.24
C GLU A 106 0.08 11.59 -12.87
N HIS A 107 -1.10 11.15 -12.43
CA HIS A 107 -1.38 9.81 -11.95
C HIS A 107 -2.65 9.27 -12.61
N TYR A 108 -2.68 7.96 -12.90
CA TYR A 108 -3.83 7.24 -13.42
C TYR A 108 -3.84 5.80 -12.88
N VAL A 109 -4.95 5.07 -13.00
CA VAL A 109 -4.98 3.64 -12.63
C VAL A 109 -4.20 2.84 -13.67
N GLY A 110 -2.98 2.42 -13.32
CA GLY A 110 -2.06 1.77 -14.26
C GLY A 110 -1.92 0.26 -14.06
N TYR A 111 -2.63 -0.31 -13.10
CA TYR A 111 -2.58 -1.75 -12.83
C TYR A 111 -3.96 -2.28 -12.44
N GLU A 112 -4.19 -3.54 -12.80
CA GLU A 112 -5.28 -4.33 -12.25
C GLU A 112 -4.72 -5.30 -11.20
N GLY A 113 -5.52 -5.57 -10.17
CA GLY A 113 -5.11 -6.52 -9.15
C GLY A 113 -6.26 -7.01 -8.29
N GLU A 114 -6.16 -8.29 -7.95
CA GLU A 114 -7.15 -9.01 -7.15
C GLU A 114 -6.69 -9.07 -5.69
N GLU A 115 -7.61 -8.83 -4.77
CA GLU A 115 -7.31 -8.92 -3.33
C GLU A 115 -7.09 -10.37 -2.91
N LEU A 116 -6.06 -10.60 -2.09
CA LEU A 116 -5.76 -11.92 -1.51
C LEU A 116 -6.62 -12.14 -0.25
N PRO A 117 -7.66 -13.00 -0.31
CA PRO A 117 -8.69 -13.07 0.74
C PRO A 117 -8.16 -13.46 2.13
N GLU A 118 -7.08 -14.23 2.20
CA GLU A 118 -6.43 -14.69 3.43
C GLU A 118 -5.93 -13.54 4.32
N TYR A 119 -5.62 -12.38 3.71
CA TYR A 119 -5.11 -11.20 4.41
C TYR A 119 -6.19 -10.16 4.74
N ARG A 120 -7.41 -10.34 4.24
CA ARG A 120 -8.52 -9.39 4.42
C ARG A 120 -8.79 -9.07 5.89
N LYS A 121 -8.59 -10.04 6.79
CA LYS A 121 -8.78 -9.88 8.25
C LYS A 121 -7.83 -8.87 8.91
N PHE A 122 -6.72 -8.52 8.26
CA PHE A 122 -5.72 -7.57 8.72
C PHE A 122 -5.93 -6.16 8.15
N CYS A 123 -6.56 -6.07 6.98
CA CYS A 123 -6.75 -4.82 6.25
C CYS A 123 -7.71 -3.89 7.02
N GLY A 124 -7.31 -2.63 7.17
CA GLY A 124 -7.96 -1.61 7.99
C GLY A 124 -7.83 -1.81 9.50
N ARG A 125 -7.03 -2.79 9.97
CA ARG A 125 -6.91 -3.15 11.39
C ARG A 125 -5.47 -3.15 11.91
N VAL A 126 -4.53 -3.63 11.10
CA VAL A 126 -3.12 -3.65 11.48
C VAL A 126 -2.52 -2.27 11.24
N ILE A 127 -1.98 -1.69 12.31
CA ILE A 127 -1.21 -0.46 12.30
C ILE A 127 0.25 -0.84 12.52
N VAL A 128 1.12 -0.37 11.62
CA VAL A 128 2.57 -0.54 11.71
C VAL A 128 3.25 0.80 11.94
N ARG A 129 4.41 0.76 12.59
CA ARG A 129 5.26 1.93 12.78
C ARG A 129 6.40 1.90 11.78
N TYR A 130 6.59 2.99 11.04
CA TYR A 130 7.69 3.18 10.10
C TYR A 130 8.04 4.66 9.97
N HIS A 131 9.25 5.02 10.37
CA HIS A 131 9.76 6.37 10.18
C HIS A 131 10.32 6.52 8.77
N LYS A 132 9.58 7.24 7.92
CA LYS A 132 10.05 7.57 6.58
C LYS A 132 10.93 8.84 6.64
N SER A 133 12.25 8.67 6.48
CA SER A 133 13.16 9.80 6.24
C SER A 133 12.83 10.50 4.91
N GLN A 134 13.17 11.79 4.77
CA GLN A 134 12.74 12.63 3.63
C GLN A 134 12.94 11.95 2.26
N GLY A 135 11.94 12.05 1.37
CA GLY A 135 11.93 11.40 0.05
C GLY A 135 10.54 11.43 -0.63
N GLU A 136 10.43 10.82 -1.82
CA GLU A 136 9.26 10.87 -2.74
C GLU A 136 7.88 10.74 -2.08
N ALA A 137 6.86 11.43 -2.59
CA ALA A 137 5.51 11.50 -2.00
C ALA A 137 4.75 10.15 -1.94
N GLN A 138 5.13 9.14 -2.73
CA GLN A 138 4.50 7.81 -2.72
C GLN A 138 5.52 6.71 -3.06
N PRO A 139 6.44 6.38 -2.14
CA PRO A 139 7.49 5.42 -2.45
C PRO A 139 6.91 4.01 -2.57
N ILE A 140 7.44 3.27 -3.54
CA ILE A 140 7.22 1.83 -3.69
C ILE A 140 8.54 1.13 -3.38
N TYR A 141 8.52 0.29 -2.35
CA TYR A 141 9.69 -0.47 -1.89
C TYR A 141 9.59 -1.93 -2.31
N LEU A 142 10.73 -2.61 -2.48
CA LEU A 142 10.76 -4.07 -2.44
C LEU A 142 10.50 -4.51 -1.00
N ALA A 143 9.61 -5.49 -0.81
CA ALA A 143 9.29 -5.99 0.52
C ALA A 143 10.53 -6.55 1.23
N GLU A 144 11.48 -7.13 0.49
CA GLU A 144 12.75 -7.62 1.05
C GLU A 144 13.54 -6.55 1.82
N ASN A 145 13.38 -5.27 1.47
CA ASN A 145 14.12 -4.16 2.08
C ASN A 145 13.38 -3.51 3.26
N LEU A 146 12.06 -3.71 3.38
CA LEU A 146 11.24 -2.94 4.31
C LEU A 146 10.37 -3.81 5.23
N LEU A 147 9.92 -4.98 4.78
CA LEU A 147 8.91 -5.77 5.50
C LEU A 147 9.36 -6.18 6.91
N ASN A 148 10.67 -6.44 7.07
CA ASN A 148 11.30 -6.77 8.36
C ASN A 148 11.70 -5.53 9.19
N GLU A 149 11.28 -4.34 8.78
CA GLU A 149 11.45 -3.08 9.51
C GLU A 149 10.09 -2.44 9.87
N LEU A 150 8.99 -3.18 9.70
CA LEU A 150 7.63 -2.75 10.01
C LEU A 150 7.10 -3.44 11.28
N PRO A 151 7.49 -2.98 12.49
CA PRO A 151 6.88 -3.45 13.72
C PRO A 151 5.38 -3.11 13.74
N VAL A 152 4.58 -4.04 14.23
CA VAL A 152 3.14 -3.88 14.47
C VAL A 152 2.98 -3.06 15.75
N GLU A 153 2.41 -1.87 15.60
CA GLU A 153 2.09 -0.98 16.73
C GLU A 153 0.79 -1.43 17.41
N GLU A 154 -0.23 -1.71 16.61
CA GLU A 154 -1.56 -2.04 17.12
C GLU A 154 -2.33 -2.92 16.12
N ILE A 155 -3.17 -3.81 16.66
CA ILE A 155 -4.18 -4.53 15.88
C ILE A 155 -5.54 -4.15 16.43
N LEU A 156 -6.27 -3.33 15.67
CA LEU A 156 -7.60 -2.88 16.08
C LEU A 156 -8.53 -4.09 16.25
N PRO A 157 -9.45 -4.06 17.24
CA PRO A 157 -10.47 -5.09 17.37
C PRO A 157 -11.31 -5.15 16.09
N PRO A 158 -11.98 -6.28 15.81
CA PRO A 158 -13.03 -6.29 14.80
C PRO A 158 -14.00 -5.14 15.12
N LYS A 159 -14.51 -4.43 14.10
CA LYS A 159 -15.63 -3.53 14.34
C LYS A 159 -16.74 -4.39 14.91
N ASP A 160 -17.02 -4.23 16.20
CA ASP A 160 -18.18 -4.85 16.80
C ASP A 160 -19.36 -4.45 15.94
N SER A 161 -20.13 -5.44 15.50
CA SER A 161 -21.47 -5.20 15.04
C SER A 161 -22.23 -4.66 16.25
N LEU A 162 -22.16 -3.34 16.46
CA LEU A 162 -23.07 -2.62 17.36
C LEU A 162 -24.46 -2.93 16.82
N ARG A 163 -25.07 -3.96 17.43
CA ARG A 163 -26.47 -4.31 17.30
C ARG A 163 -27.33 -3.24 17.96
#